data_AF-A0A529XGC7-F1
#
_entry.id   AF-A0A529XGC7-F1
#
_cell.length_a   1.000
_cell.length_b   1.000
_cell.length_c   1.000
_cell.angle_alpha   90.00
_cell.angle_beta   90.00
_cell.angle_gamma   90.00
#
_symmetry.space_group_name_H-M   'P 1'
#
loop_
_entity.id
_entity.type
_entity.pdbx_description
1 polymer ?
#
loop_
_entity_poly.entity_id
_entity_poly.type
_entity_poly.pdbx_seq_one_letter_code
_entity_poly.pdbx_strand_id
1 'polypeptide(L)'
;LAAIGGLFLTFFTYTGEAAYASGNAYTLFSIAAVVLGGVSLFGGKGSAIGAIFGALAFRTIGDLLFVFDFDPLWQPLFQGVILLIAVSLGAFALFRVRNRLEWFL
;
A
#
# COMPACT_ATOMS: atom_id res chain seq x y z
N LEU A 1 -14.29 6.06 11.04
CA LEU A 1 -13.01 6.04 10.29
C LEU A 1 -13.01 6.99 9.09
N ALA A 2 -14.04 6.96 8.22
CA ALA A 2 -14.11 7.81 7.02
C ALA A 2 -14.00 9.32 7.30
N ALA A 3 -14.70 9.84 8.32
CA ALA A 3 -14.60 11.25 8.72
C ALA A 3 -13.18 11.65 9.20
N ILE A 4 -12.51 10.76 9.94
CA ILE A 4 -11.15 10.97 10.44
C ILE A 4 -10.13 10.96 9.27
N GLY A 5 -10.29 10.02 8.33
CA GLY A 5 -9.45 9.96 7.13
C GLY A 5 -9.62 11.18 6.22
N GLY A 6 -10.86 11.69 6.09
CA GLY A 6 -11.14 12.93 5.37
C GLY A 6 -10.45 14.14 6.00
N LEU A 7 -10.56 14.31 7.33
CA LEU A 7 -9.89 15.39 8.06
C LEU A 7 -8.36 15.32 7.93
N PHE A 8 -7.78 14.12 7.99
CA PHE A 8 -6.34 13.94 7.79
C PHE A 8 -5.89 14.33 6.38
N LEU A 9 -6.63 13.93 5.34
CA LEU A 9 -6.32 14.29 3.95
C LEU A 9 -6.37 15.81 3.72
N THR A 10 -7.33 16.50 4.34
CA THR A 10 -7.40 17.97 4.28
C THR A 10 -6.19 18.64 4.93
N PHE A 11 -5.66 18.10 6.02
CA PHE A 11 -4.42 18.63 6.61
C PHE A 11 -3.19 18.35 5.74
N PHE A 12 -3.15 17.20 5.08
CA PHE A 12 -1.99 16.80 4.27
C PHE A 12 -1.90 17.53 2.92
N THR A 13 -3.03 17.91 2.34
CA THR A 13 -3.07 18.49 0.98
C THR A 13 -2.62 19.95 0.93
N TYR A 14 -2.72 20.73 2.02
CA TYR A 14 -2.35 22.15 2.15
C TYR A 14 -2.97 23.15 1.13
N THR A 15 -3.33 22.74 -0.08
CA THR A 15 -3.71 23.61 -1.22
C THR A 15 -5.16 23.48 -1.66
N GLY A 16 -5.94 22.56 -1.07
CA GLY A 16 -7.37 22.38 -1.38
C GLY A 16 -7.66 21.77 -2.76
N GLU A 17 -6.65 21.25 -3.47
CA GLU A 17 -6.82 20.72 -4.81
C GLU A 17 -7.43 19.30 -4.78
N ALA A 18 -8.73 19.22 -5.09
CA ALA A 18 -9.46 17.97 -5.23
C ALA A 18 -9.12 17.30 -6.58
N ALA A 19 -7.92 16.77 -6.71
CA ALA A 19 -7.55 15.96 -7.86
C ALA A 19 -8.32 14.62 -7.79
N TYR A 20 -9.46 14.54 -8.48
CA TYR A 20 -10.31 13.34 -8.57
C TYR A 20 -9.53 12.07 -8.99
N ALA A 21 -8.45 12.23 -9.77
CA ALA A 21 -7.57 11.14 -10.19
C ALA A 21 -6.79 10.49 -9.03
N SER A 22 -6.56 11.21 -7.93
CA SER A 22 -5.78 10.71 -6.79
C SER A 22 -6.52 9.66 -5.97
N GLY A 23 -7.86 9.64 -6.00
CA GLY A 23 -8.67 8.68 -5.22
C GLY A 23 -8.39 7.22 -5.61
N ASN A 24 -8.26 6.92 -6.90
CA ASN A 24 -7.92 5.58 -7.40
C ASN A 24 -6.47 5.18 -7.10
N ALA A 25 -5.55 6.15 -7.08
CA ALA A 25 -4.16 5.87 -6.72
C ALA A 25 -4.04 5.54 -5.22
N TYR A 26 -4.77 6.25 -4.35
CA TYR A 26 -4.77 5.98 -2.91
C TYR A 26 -5.30 4.60 -2.54
N THR A 27 -6.32 4.09 -3.24
CA THR A 27 -6.80 2.72 -2.99
C THR A 27 -5.74 1.69 -3.35
N LEU A 28 -5.07 1.86 -4.50
CA LEU A 28 -3.98 0.98 -4.94
C LEU A 28 -2.80 1.01 -3.94
N PHE A 29 -2.36 2.20 -3.54
CA PHE A 29 -1.27 2.37 -2.58
C PHE A 29 -1.62 1.83 -1.18
N SER A 30 -2.88 1.97 -0.75
CA SER A 30 -3.35 1.41 0.51
C SER A 30 -3.25 -0.12 0.51
N ILE A 31 -3.64 -0.78 -0.59
CA ILE A 31 -3.48 -2.24 -0.73
C ILE A 31 -1.99 -2.62 -0.72
N ALA A 32 -1.15 -1.89 -1.44
CA ALA A 32 0.30 -2.15 -1.46
C ALA A 32 0.92 -2.05 -0.07
N ALA A 33 0.64 -0.98 0.67
CA ALA A 33 1.11 -0.75 2.02
C ALA A 33 0.70 -1.86 2.99
N VAL A 34 -0.56 -2.30 2.93
CA VAL A 34 -1.12 -3.33 3.82
C VAL A 34 -0.49 -4.71 3.54
N VAL A 35 -0.25 -5.05 2.27
CA VAL A 35 0.44 -6.30 1.90
C VAL A 35 1.91 -6.27 2.26
N LEU A 36 2.57 -5.12 2.08
CA LEU A 36 3.95 -4.89 2.53
C LEU A 36 4.07 -5.03 4.06
N GLY A 37 3.02 -4.63 4.79
CA GLY A 37 2.83 -4.89 6.23
C GLY A 37 2.51 -6.34 6.62
N GLY A 38 2.43 -7.26 5.66
CA GLY A 38 2.23 -8.69 5.90
C GLY A 38 0.77 -9.15 6.05
N VAL A 39 -0.20 -8.32 5.65
CA VAL A 39 -1.62 -8.69 5.68
C VAL A 39 -2.01 -9.45 4.42
N SER A 40 -2.83 -10.50 4.58
CA SER A 40 -3.31 -11.34 3.49
C SER A 40 -4.31 -10.60 2.59
N LEU A 41 -4.12 -10.72 1.27
CA LEU A 41 -5.04 -10.23 0.24
C LEU A 41 -6.42 -10.89 0.27
N PHE A 42 -6.50 -12.16 0.69
CA PHE A 42 -7.73 -12.96 0.70
C PHE A 42 -8.48 -12.89 2.05
N GLY A 43 -8.00 -12.07 2.98
CA GLY A 43 -8.59 -11.95 4.31
C GLY A 43 -8.24 -13.12 5.24
N GLY A 44 -8.59 -12.98 6.53
CA GLY A 44 -8.43 -14.01 7.55
C GLY A 44 -7.04 -14.15 8.19
N LYS A 45 -6.00 -13.45 7.69
CA LYS A 45 -4.63 -13.47 8.25
C LYS A 45 -3.96 -12.10 8.14
N GLY A 46 -3.43 -11.59 9.25
CA GLY A 46 -2.75 -10.29 9.34
C GLY A 46 -3.18 -9.50 10.58
N SER A 47 -2.43 -8.44 10.92
CA SER A 47 -2.73 -7.55 12.05
C SER A 47 -2.81 -6.09 11.60
N ALA A 48 -3.73 -5.33 12.19
CA ALA A 48 -3.86 -3.89 11.95
C ALA A 48 -2.56 -3.13 12.26
N ILE A 49 -1.79 -3.61 13.24
CA ILE A 49 -0.49 -3.01 13.60
C ILE A 49 0.50 -3.17 12.43
N GLY A 50 0.56 -4.36 11.82
CA GLY A 50 1.42 -4.62 10.65
C GLY A 50 1.07 -3.71 9.46
N ALA A 51 -0.22 -3.48 9.22
CA ALA A 51 -0.69 -2.55 8.19
C ALA A 51 -0.24 -1.10 8.45
N ILE A 52 -0.28 -0.62 9.69
CA ILE A 52 0.20 0.74 10.05
C ILE A 52 1.69 0.87 9.76
N PHE A 53 2.51 -0.10 10.18
CA PHE A 53 3.94 -0.09 9.88
C PHE A 53 4.23 -0.20 8.38
N GLY A 54 3.44 -1.00 7.64
CA GLY A 54 3.53 -1.09 6.19
C GLY A 54 3.20 0.24 5.49
N ALA A 55 2.17 0.94 5.96
CA ALA A 55 1.80 2.27 5.44
C ALA A 55 2.86 3.33 5.76
N LEU A 56 3.45 3.31 6.96
CA LEU A 56 4.56 4.19 7.31
C LEU A 56 5.77 3.92 6.43
N ALA A 57 6.18 2.66 6.28
CA ALA A 57 7.30 2.29 5.42
C ALA A 57 7.06 2.70 3.96
N PHE A 58 5.87 2.45 3.42
CA PHE A 58 5.51 2.84 2.05
C PHE A 58 5.60 4.36 1.86
N ARG A 59 5.12 5.14 2.84
CA ARG A 59 5.22 6.60 2.82
C ARG A 59 6.67 7.07 2.87
N THR A 60 7.48 6.52 3.78
CA THR A 60 8.89 6.86 3.92
C THR A 60 9.67 6.58 2.64
N ILE A 61 9.36 5.52 1.89
CA ILE A 61 10.03 5.26 0.60
C ILE A 61 9.77 6.40 -0.40
N GLY A 62 8.55 6.92 -0.45
CA GLY A 62 8.23 8.08 -1.28
C GLY A 62 9.00 9.33 -0.86
N ASP A 63 9.03 9.61 0.44
CA ASP A 63 9.75 10.77 0.98
C ASP A 63 11.28 10.62 0.81
N LEU A 64 11.83 9.40 0.87
CA LEU A 64 13.24 9.13 0.59
C LEU A 64 13.61 9.39 -0.86
N LEU A 65 12.79 8.96 -1.82
CA LEU A 65 13.03 9.25 -3.25
C LEU A 65 13.09 10.76 -3.51
N PHE A 66 12.23 11.53 -2.84
CA PHE A 66 12.26 12.99 -2.92
C PHE A 66 13.55 13.58 -2.34
N VAL A 67 14.01 13.09 -1.18
CA VAL A 67 15.27 13.53 -0.55
C VAL A 67 16.51 13.20 -1.38
N PHE A 68 16.48 12.09 -2.14
CA PHE A 68 17.55 11.71 -3.05
C PHE A 68 17.56 12.50 -4.38
N ASP A 69 16.76 13.57 -4.48
CA ASP A 69 16.68 14.46 -5.65
C ASP A 69 16.26 13.73 -6.95
N PHE A 70 15.51 12.61 -6.81
CA PHE A 70 14.93 11.96 -7.98
C PHE A 70 13.84 12.85 -8.58
N ASP A 71 13.88 12.98 -9.91
CA ASP A 71 12.89 13.74 -10.65
C ASP A 71 11.47 13.25 -10.28
N PRO A 72 10.54 14.16 -9.92
CA PRO A 72 9.16 13.82 -9.58
C PRO A 72 8.44 12.94 -10.62
N LEU A 73 8.88 12.99 -11.87
CA LEU A 73 8.36 12.13 -12.93
C LEU A 73 8.57 10.62 -12.66
N TRP A 74 9.63 10.24 -11.94
CA TRP A 74 9.92 8.83 -11.63
C TRP A 74 9.18 8.31 -10.40
N GLN A 75 8.68 9.18 -9.52
CA GLN A 75 8.02 8.75 -8.28
C GLN A 75 6.81 7.82 -8.50
N PRO A 76 5.90 8.08 -9.47
CA PRO A 76 4.78 7.19 -9.75
C PRO A 76 5.23 5.83 -10.29
N LEU A 77 6.32 5.80 -11.08
CA LEU A 77 6.89 4.56 -11.61
C LEU A 77 7.44 3.68 -10.48
N PHE A 78 8.22 4.26 -9.56
CA PHE A 78 8.74 3.52 -8.40
C PHE A 78 7.61 3.01 -7.49
N GLN A 79 6.61 3.84 -7.21
CA GLN A 79 5.44 3.42 -6.41
C GLN A 79 4.68 2.28 -7.08
N GLY A 80 4.49 2.32 -8.41
CA GLY A 80 3.88 1.23 -9.17
C GLY A 80 4.69 -0.06 -9.16
N VAL A 81 6.02 0.03 -9.27
CA VAL A 81 6.93 -1.13 -9.18
C VAL A 81 6.86 -1.76 -7.79
N ILE A 82 6.92 -0.96 -6.72
CA ILE A 82 6.79 -1.45 -5.34
C ILE A 82 5.45 -2.15 -5.15
N LEU A 83 4.37 -1.59 -5.70
CA LEU A 83 3.05 -2.19 -5.65
C LEU A 83 3.00 -3.55 -6.35
N LEU A 84 3.55 -3.65 -7.57
CA LEU A 84 3.61 -4.91 -8.31
C LEU A 84 4.39 -5.97 -7.53
N ILE A 85 5.51 -5.60 -6.91
CA ILE A 85 6.31 -6.50 -6.09
C ILE A 85 5.51 -6.93 -4.85
N ALA A 86 4.93 -5.98 -4.12
CA ALA A 86 4.15 -6.26 -2.90
C ALA A 86 2.99 -7.21 -3.20
N VAL A 87 2.20 -6.92 -4.25
CA VAL A 87 1.06 -7.76 -4.65
C VAL A 87 1.53 -9.12 -5.16
N SER A 88 2.59 -9.19 -5.97
CA SER A 88 3.12 -10.48 -6.47
C SER A 88 3.62 -11.36 -5.34
N LEU A 89 4.34 -10.78 -4.37
CA LEU A 89 4.80 -11.50 -3.18
C LEU A 89 3.63 -11.94 -2.30
N GLY A 90 2.64 -11.07 -2.07
CA GLY A 90 1.44 -11.40 -1.31
C GLY A 90 0.63 -12.52 -1.96
N ALA A 91 0.46 -12.47 -3.29
CA ALA A 91 -0.21 -13.50 -4.06
C ALA A 91 0.56 -14.83 -4.02
N PHE A 92 1.89 -14.79 -4.22
CA PHE A 92 2.74 -15.98 -4.19
C PHE A 92 2.79 -16.65 -2.82
N ALA A 93 2.84 -15.87 -1.74
CA ALA A 93 2.78 -16.36 -0.38
C ALA A 93 1.48 -17.13 -0.09
N LEU A 94 0.36 -16.69 -0.69
CA LEU A 94 -0.90 -17.39 -0.58
C LEU A 94 -0.95 -18.69 -1.41
N PHE A 95 -0.44 -18.66 -2.64
CA PHE A 95 -0.38 -19.86 -3.49
C PHE A 95 0.36 -21.01 -2.78
N ARG A 96 1.40 -20.69 -2.01
CA ARG A 96 2.14 -21.69 -1.22
C ARG A 96 1.31 -22.30 -0.07
N VAL A 97 0.34 -21.58 0.50
CA VAL A 97 -0.48 -22.04 1.62
C VAL A 97 -1.71 -22.81 1.16
N ARG A 98 -2.30 -22.46 0.01
CA ARG A 98 -3.45 -23.18 -0.58
C ARG A 98 -3.13 -24.66 -0.83
N ASN A 99 -1.92 -24.95 -1.31
CA ASN A 99 -1.45 -26.31 -1.64
C ASN A 99 -1.36 -27.31 -0.48
N ARG A 100 -1.68 -26.91 0.77
CA ARG A 100 -1.67 -27.78 1.95
C ARG A 100 -3.06 -28.30 2.33
N LEU A 101 -4.14 -27.73 1.80
CA LEU A 101 -5.51 -28.02 2.24
C LEU A 101 -6.18 -29.13 1.41
N GLU A 102 -5.63 -29.46 0.24
CA GLU A 102 -6.17 -30.47 -0.67
C GLU A 102 -5.73 -31.90 -0.29
N TRP A 103 -4.89 -32.02 0.75
CA TRP A 103 -4.40 -33.30 1.27
C TRP A 103 -5.26 -33.88 2.40
N PHE A 104 -6.28 -33.15 2.85
CA PHE A 104 -7.16 -33.53 3.98
C PHE A 104 -8.62 -33.75 3.58
N LEU A 105 -8.92 -33.79 2.27
CA LEU A 105 -10.20 -34.20 1.69
C LEU A 105 -10.00 -35.50 0.91
#